data_AF-A0A6A5S457-F1
#
_entry.id   AF-A0A6A5S457-F1
#
_cell.length_a   1.000
_cell.length_b   1.000
_cell.length_c   1.000
_cell.angle_alpha   90.00
_cell.angle_beta   90.00
_cell.angle_gamma   90.00
#
_symmetry.space_group_name_H-M   'P 1'
#
loop_
_entity.id
_entity.type
_entity.pdbx_description
1 polymer ?
#
loop_
_entity_poly.entity_id
_entity_poly.type
_entity_poly.pdbx_seq_one_letter_code
_entity_poly.pdbx_strand_id
1 'polypeptide(L)'
;MPKANLCSYCYTKKLALMQQNRYGVYGDGGYQATYDYVVKTCGLPIGTVTTPSSGKPVENTTPAPTCQPSRLYIAKSGNTCDSIAKSNLVSSGSLFAMNPMLMDCAAVAAGSKLCLPPSCEKLYEVKTSDSCPEVAVDNQVSWQNIVQWNGMIDPYCSNIDQTEPNFGKTLSVSPPGGKFTKPPANATDGSTGGQGGSGDGYSDNTAVVPTGGNLATGSTTRCGVFYTAQNGDICETVMLSANTPADLFVAVNPSLGTVQECSSKLVAGLTYCNHPN
;
A
#
# COMPACT_ATOMS: atom_id res chain seq x y z
N MET A 1 6.91 8.75 26.75
CA MET A 1 5.84 9.76 26.77
C MET A 1 5.39 9.99 28.21
N PRO A 2 5.19 11.23 28.69
CA PRO A 2 4.66 11.49 30.03
C PRO A 2 3.31 10.83 30.26
N LYS A 3 3.04 10.36 31.49
CA LYS A 3 1.80 9.63 31.83
C LYS A 3 0.54 10.42 31.46
N ALA A 4 0.54 11.74 31.65
CA ALA A 4 -0.59 12.60 31.29
C ALA A 4 -0.92 12.58 29.78
N ASN A 5 0.10 12.52 28.92
CA ASN A 5 -0.09 12.47 27.46
C ASN A 5 -0.48 11.05 27.02
N LEU A 6 0.11 10.03 27.66
CA LEU A 6 -0.21 8.61 27.44
C LEU A 6 -1.67 8.29 27.81
N CYS A 7 -2.16 8.84 28.92
CA CYS A 7 -3.52 8.64 29.40
C CYS A 7 -4.49 9.73 28.91
N SER A 8 -4.08 10.56 27.94
CA SER A 8 -4.95 11.57 27.38
C SER A 8 -6.14 10.96 26.67
N TYR A 9 -7.25 11.69 26.64
CA TYR A 9 -8.46 11.28 25.93
C TYR A 9 -8.18 10.91 24.47
N CYS A 10 -7.43 11.75 23.75
CA CYS A 10 -7.14 11.54 22.33
C CYS A 10 -6.32 10.27 22.08
N TYR A 11 -5.29 10.02 22.88
CA TYR A 11 -4.41 8.87 22.68
C TYR A 11 -5.12 7.55 23.00
N THR A 12 -5.86 7.52 24.10
CA THR A 12 -6.62 6.33 24.52
C THR A 12 -7.77 6.01 23.56
N LYS A 13 -8.48 7.02 23.03
CA LYS A 13 -9.53 6.83 22.01
C LYS A 13 -8.99 6.38 20.66
N LYS A 14 -7.82 6.88 20.23
CA LYS A 14 -7.15 6.41 19.01
C LYS A 14 -6.93 4.91 19.07
N LEU A 15 -6.33 4.41 20.16
CA LEU A 15 -6.02 2.99 20.27
C LEU A 15 -7.28 2.12 20.39
N ALA A 16 -8.31 2.58 21.11
CA ALA A 16 -9.60 1.89 21.17
C ALA A 16 -10.27 1.79 19.79
N LEU A 17 -10.18 2.85 18.97
CA LEU A 17 -10.69 2.84 17.60
C LEU A 17 -9.88 1.90 16.69
N MET A 18 -8.55 1.86 16.86
CA MET A 18 -7.68 0.94 16.13
C MET A 18 -7.99 -0.51 16.46
N GLN A 19 -8.29 -0.80 17.72
CA GLN A 19 -8.79 -2.10 18.15
C GLN A 19 -10.11 -2.42 17.44
N GLN A 20 -11.10 -1.53 17.51
CA GLN A 20 -12.43 -1.72 16.88
C GLN A 20 -12.40 -1.90 15.34
N ASN A 21 -11.32 -1.48 14.68
CA ASN A 21 -11.17 -1.61 13.24
C ASN A 21 -10.60 -2.98 12.86
N ARG A 22 -11.40 -3.83 12.21
CA ARG A 22 -10.97 -5.16 11.71
C ARG A 22 -9.83 -5.10 10.68
N TYR A 23 -9.59 -3.94 10.07
CA TYR A 23 -8.47 -3.65 9.15
C TYR A 23 -7.38 -2.78 9.80
N GLY A 24 -7.55 -2.46 11.08
CA GLY A 24 -6.57 -1.69 11.83
C GLY A 24 -5.30 -2.51 12.04
N VAL A 25 -4.17 -1.81 12.16
CA VAL A 25 -2.86 -2.40 12.51
C VAL A 25 -2.78 -2.78 14.00
N TYR A 26 -3.89 -3.23 14.59
CA TYR A 26 -3.94 -3.59 16.00
C TYR A 26 -3.23 -4.91 16.29
N GLY A 27 -3.28 -5.91 15.40
CA GLY A 27 -2.79 -7.28 15.62
C GLY A 27 -1.28 -7.44 15.85
N ASP A 28 -0.81 -8.70 15.83
CA ASP A 28 0.58 -9.07 16.13
C ASP A 28 1.60 -8.35 15.23
N GLY A 29 2.66 -7.80 15.83
CA GLY A 29 3.60 -6.88 15.18
C GLY A 29 3.13 -5.42 15.02
N GLY A 30 1.91 -5.11 15.46
CA GLY A 30 1.30 -3.78 15.40
C GLY A 30 1.15 -3.08 16.75
N TYR A 31 -0.01 -2.47 17.00
CA TYR A 31 -0.27 -1.64 18.19
C TYR A 31 -0.73 -2.41 19.44
N GLN A 32 -0.90 -3.73 19.38
CA GLN A 32 -1.39 -4.55 20.50
C GLN A 32 -0.61 -4.32 21.79
N ALA A 33 0.71 -4.50 21.76
CA ALA A 33 1.56 -4.33 22.94
C ALA A 33 1.52 -2.90 23.50
N THR A 34 1.37 -1.90 22.62
CA THR A 34 1.23 -0.50 23.02
C THR A 34 -0.10 -0.26 23.72
N TYR A 35 -1.19 -0.85 23.22
CA TYR A 35 -2.50 -0.73 23.84
C TYR A 35 -2.58 -1.45 25.18
N ASP A 36 -2.07 -2.67 25.29
CA ASP A 36 -2.02 -3.44 26.54
C ASP A 36 -1.25 -2.66 27.63
N TYR A 37 -0.13 -2.03 27.24
CA TYR A 37 0.64 -1.15 28.11
C TYR A 37 -0.17 0.09 28.57
N VAL A 38 -0.91 0.73 27.68
CA VAL A 38 -1.73 1.92 27.98
C VAL A 38 -2.92 1.56 28.86
N VAL A 39 -3.65 0.48 28.56
CA VAL A 39 -4.78 -0.01 29.36
C VAL A 39 -4.32 -0.28 30.80
N LYS A 40 -3.19 -0.97 30.97
CA LYS A 40 -2.59 -1.24 32.28
C LYS A 40 -2.13 0.04 33.00
N THR A 41 -1.45 0.94 32.29
CA THR A 41 -0.84 2.14 32.89
C THR A 41 -1.88 3.22 33.25
N CYS A 42 -2.98 3.28 32.50
CA CYS A 42 -4.03 4.30 32.65
C CYS A 42 -5.30 3.79 33.35
N GLY A 43 -5.37 2.50 33.71
CA GLY A 43 -6.51 1.92 34.43
C GLY A 43 -7.81 1.96 33.62
N LEU A 44 -7.72 1.77 32.30
CA LEU A 44 -8.89 1.87 31.41
C LEU A 44 -9.74 0.59 31.48
N PRO A 45 -11.06 0.68 31.29
CA PRO A 45 -11.90 -0.49 31.12
C PRO A 45 -11.46 -1.27 29.88
N ILE A 46 -11.31 -2.58 30.02
CA ILE A 46 -10.90 -3.49 28.94
C ILE A 46 -11.96 -3.43 27.83
N GLY A 47 -11.55 -3.01 26.62
CA GLY A 47 -12.40 -2.92 25.44
C GLY A 47 -12.65 -4.28 24.77
N THR A 48 -13.76 -4.38 24.05
CA THR A 48 -14.24 -5.56 23.32
C THR A 48 -13.15 -6.17 22.45
N VAL A 49 -12.98 -7.51 22.53
CA VAL A 49 -12.04 -8.24 21.69
C VAL A 49 -12.49 -8.12 20.24
N THR A 50 -11.75 -7.37 19.45
CA THR A 50 -11.78 -7.50 18.00
C THR A 50 -10.84 -8.62 17.62
N THR A 51 -11.34 -9.62 16.91
CA THR A 51 -10.50 -10.48 16.09
C THR A 51 -10.01 -9.63 14.92
N PRO A 52 -8.74 -9.17 14.89
CA PRO A 52 -8.23 -8.51 13.70
C PRO A 52 -8.33 -9.54 12.59
N SER A 53 -8.89 -9.16 11.44
CA SER A 53 -8.76 -10.02 10.28
C SER A 53 -7.27 -10.11 10.00
N SER A 54 -6.73 -11.34 9.94
CA SER A 54 -5.39 -11.61 9.43
C SER A 54 -5.25 -11.30 7.94
N GLY A 55 -6.20 -10.55 7.36
CA GLY A 55 -6.00 -9.80 6.13
C GLY A 55 -4.89 -8.78 6.32
N LYS A 56 -3.65 -9.26 6.45
CA LYS A 56 -2.53 -8.61 5.78
C LYS A 56 -3.08 -8.32 4.38
N PRO A 57 -3.05 -7.07 3.91
CA PRO A 57 -3.08 -6.84 2.48
C PRO A 57 -2.10 -7.85 1.90
N VAL A 58 -2.57 -8.70 0.98
CA VAL A 58 -1.64 -9.54 0.22
C VAL A 58 -0.65 -8.52 -0.34
N GLU A 59 0.59 -8.56 0.15
CA GLU A 59 1.62 -7.74 -0.46
C GLU A 59 1.56 -8.11 -1.92
N ASN A 60 1.29 -7.13 -2.78
CA ASN A 60 1.35 -7.32 -4.20
C ASN A 60 2.76 -7.85 -4.46
N THR A 61 2.89 -9.16 -4.69
CA THR A 61 4.16 -9.82 -5.02
C THR A 61 4.52 -9.51 -6.46
N THR A 62 4.27 -8.27 -6.89
CA THR A 62 4.93 -7.67 -8.04
C THR A 62 6.41 -8.02 -7.90
N PRO A 63 6.96 -8.82 -8.83
CA PRO A 63 8.37 -9.13 -8.81
C PRO A 63 9.14 -7.82 -8.69
N ALA A 64 10.12 -7.76 -7.79
CA ALA A 64 10.95 -6.57 -7.63
C ALA A 64 11.39 -6.13 -9.04
N PRO A 65 11.13 -4.88 -9.45
CA PRO A 65 11.33 -4.46 -10.82
C PRO A 65 12.78 -4.77 -11.22
N THR A 66 12.94 -5.60 -12.25
CA THR A 66 14.26 -5.92 -12.79
C THR A 66 14.89 -4.65 -13.34
N CYS A 67 16.14 -4.42 -12.97
CA CYS A 67 16.83 -3.20 -13.40
C CYS A 67 16.92 -3.14 -14.92
N GLN A 68 16.19 -2.21 -15.53
CA GLN A 68 16.24 -1.99 -16.96
C GLN A 68 17.63 -1.45 -17.35
N PRO A 69 18.25 -1.93 -18.45
CA PRO A 69 19.56 -1.43 -18.88
C PRO A 69 19.61 0.09 -19.06
N SER A 70 18.51 0.72 -19.47
CA SER A 70 18.36 2.18 -19.62
C SER A 70 18.36 2.95 -18.29
N ARG A 71 18.23 2.26 -17.16
CA ARG A 71 18.24 2.82 -15.80
C ARG A 71 19.52 2.48 -15.04
N LEU A 72 20.52 1.92 -15.72
CA LEU A 72 21.81 1.62 -15.10
C LEU A 72 22.67 2.88 -14.97
N TYR A 73 23.17 3.13 -13.77
CA TYR A 73 24.13 4.19 -13.48
C TYR A 73 25.47 3.59 -13.05
N ILE A 74 26.58 4.12 -13.58
CA ILE A 74 27.93 3.73 -13.16
C ILE A 74 28.48 4.82 -12.25
N ALA A 75 28.68 4.48 -10.97
CA ALA A 75 29.17 5.41 -9.97
C ALA A 75 30.58 5.93 -10.32
N LYS A 76 30.76 7.23 -10.18
CA LYS A 76 32.04 7.93 -10.34
C LYS A 76 32.69 8.15 -8.97
N SER A 77 33.99 8.42 -8.98
CA SER A 77 34.70 8.80 -7.75
C SER A 77 34.07 10.04 -7.12
N GLY A 78 33.86 9.99 -5.80
CA GLY A 78 33.23 11.08 -5.03
C GLY A 78 31.69 11.11 -5.10
N ASN A 79 31.04 10.13 -5.73
CA ASN A 79 29.59 10.05 -5.67
C ASN A 79 29.08 9.65 -4.28
N THR A 80 28.01 10.32 -3.87
CA THR A 80 27.12 9.98 -2.77
C THR A 80 25.74 9.61 -3.32
N CYS A 81 24.87 8.95 -2.54
CA CYS A 81 23.49 8.72 -2.99
C CYS A 81 22.80 10.04 -3.35
N ASP A 82 23.01 11.10 -2.55
CA ASP A 82 22.42 12.42 -2.80
C ASP A 82 22.89 13.07 -4.10
N SER A 83 24.19 12.97 -4.41
CA SER A 83 24.71 13.51 -5.67
C SER A 83 24.14 12.77 -6.89
N ILE A 84 23.95 11.45 -6.78
CA ILE A 84 23.37 10.62 -7.84
C ILE A 84 21.88 10.91 -7.94
N ALA A 85 21.18 11.01 -6.80
CA ALA A 85 19.77 11.32 -6.69
C ALA A 85 19.43 12.65 -7.37
N LYS A 86 20.13 13.72 -7.00
CA LYS A 86 19.95 15.06 -7.56
C LYS A 86 20.19 15.10 -9.08
N SER A 87 21.23 14.41 -9.56
CA SER A 87 21.57 14.40 -11.00
C SER A 87 20.65 13.55 -11.87
N ASN A 88 19.91 12.61 -11.27
CA ASN A 88 19.03 11.69 -11.99
C ASN A 88 17.55 11.85 -11.63
N LEU A 89 17.20 12.87 -10.83
CA LEU A 89 15.86 13.14 -10.35
C LEU A 89 15.22 11.94 -9.62
N VAL A 90 15.98 11.26 -8.76
CA VAL A 90 15.50 10.11 -7.97
C VAL A 90 15.61 10.38 -6.47
N SER A 91 14.94 9.57 -5.65
CA SER A 91 15.11 9.57 -4.19
C SER A 91 16.37 8.82 -3.78
N SER A 92 17.15 9.39 -2.85
CA SER A 92 18.35 8.73 -2.27
C SER A 92 17.99 7.46 -1.53
N GLY A 93 16.91 7.48 -0.75
CA GLY A 93 16.47 6.31 0.01
C GLY A 93 15.93 5.20 -0.88
N SER A 94 15.21 5.54 -1.96
CA SER A 94 14.80 4.55 -2.98
C SER A 94 16.00 4.00 -3.76
N LEU A 95 17.01 4.83 -4.04
CA LEU A 95 18.27 4.38 -4.65
C LEU A 95 19.00 3.39 -3.73
N PHE A 96 19.09 3.68 -2.43
CA PHE A 96 19.66 2.78 -1.44
C PHE A 96 18.90 1.44 -1.39
N ALA A 97 17.57 1.49 -1.26
CA ALA A 97 16.72 0.31 -1.16
C ALA A 97 16.80 -0.60 -2.39
N MET A 98 16.91 -0.04 -3.60
CA MET A 98 16.99 -0.80 -4.85
C MET A 98 18.38 -1.42 -5.09
N ASN A 99 19.40 -1.02 -4.33
CA ASN A 99 20.79 -1.44 -4.53
C ASN A 99 21.35 -2.04 -3.24
N PRO A 100 21.08 -3.32 -2.94
CA PRO A 100 21.44 -3.96 -1.66
C PRO A 100 22.94 -3.97 -1.31
N MET A 101 23.81 -3.70 -2.28
CA MET A 101 25.26 -3.56 -2.04
C MET A 101 25.65 -2.20 -1.45
N LEU A 102 24.75 -1.22 -1.45
CA LEU A 102 24.97 0.07 -0.78
C LEU A 102 24.76 -0.13 0.73
N MET A 103 25.77 0.23 1.51
CA MET A 103 25.73 0.14 2.98
C MET A 103 25.72 1.52 3.64
N ASP A 104 26.18 2.54 2.94
CA ASP A 104 26.22 3.93 3.38
C ASP A 104 26.07 4.86 2.17
N CYS A 105 25.18 5.85 2.27
CA CYS A 105 24.98 6.84 1.22
C CYS A 105 25.99 7.99 1.19
N ALA A 106 26.87 8.12 2.19
CA ALA A 106 27.92 9.14 2.22
C ALA A 106 29.04 8.88 1.20
N ALA A 107 29.28 7.62 0.81
CA ALA A 107 30.34 7.27 -0.13
C ALA A 107 29.96 6.04 -0.97
N VAL A 108 29.71 6.25 -2.25
CA VAL A 108 29.46 5.19 -3.23
C VAL A 108 30.78 4.82 -3.91
N ALA A 109 31.14 3.54 -3.86
CA ALA A 109 32.34 3.03 -4.52
C ALA A 109 32.31 3.27 -6.04
N ALA A 110 33.35 3.90 -6.57
CA ALA A 110 33.48 4.15 -8.01
C ALA A 110 33.46 2.83 -8.81
N GLY A 111 32.80 2.84 -9.96
CA GLY A 111 32.59 1.66 -10.81
C GLY A 111 31.39 0.80 -10.41
N SER A 112 30.76 1.06 -9.26
CA SER A 112 29.51 0.39 -8.86
C SER A 112 28.42 0.59 -9.90
N LYS A 113 27.79 -0.50 -10.33
CA LYS A 113 26.63 -0.48 -11.22
C LYS A 113 25.37 -0.40 -10.38
N LEU A 114 24.75 0.77 -10.34
CA LEU A 114 23.53 1.02 -9.58
C LEU A 114 22.31 1.01 -10.49
N CYS A 115 21.20 0.50 -9.98
CA CYS A 115 19.91 0.67 -10.59
C CYS A 115 19.25 1.97 -10.12
N LEU A 116 18.86 2.83 -11.05
CA LEU A 116 18.11 4.03 -10.74
C LEU A 116 16.61 3.71 -10.60
N PRO A 117 15.99 3.99 -9.43
CA PRO A 117 14.53 3.87 -9.28
C PRO A 117 13.82 4.89 -10.19
N PRO A 118 12.50 4.83 -10.41
CA PRO A 118 11.80 5.79 -11.26
C PRO A 118 12.09 7.25 -10.88
N SER A 119 12.29 8.11 -11.89
CA SER A 119 12.55 9.54 -11.68
C SER A 119 11.26 10.27 -11.29
N CYS A 120 11.38 11.30 -10.48
CA CYS A 120 10.32 12.22 -10.10
C CYS A 120 10.54 13.60 -10.74
N GLU A 121 9.54 14.47 -10.70
CA GLU A 121 9.59 15.80 -11.31
C GLU A 121 10.26 16.84 -10.39
N LYS A 122 10.05 16.68 -9.08
CA LYS A 122 10.49 17.59 -8.03
C LYS A 122 11.16 16.83 -6.89
N LEU A 123 12.35 17.30 -6.55
CA LEU A 123 13.13 16.85 -5.40
C LEU A 123 13.06 17.87 -4.26
N TYR A 124 13.26 17.37 -3.04
CA TYR A 124 13.45 18.16 -1.83
C TYR A 124 14.68 17.66 -1.08
N GLU A 125 15.49 18.57 -0.56
CA GLU A 125 16.65 18.24 0.27
C GLU A 125 16.29 18.44 1.73
N VAL A 126 16.32 17.34 2.49
CA VAL A 126 15.99 17.31 3.92
C VAL A 126 17.02 18.12 4.70
N LYS A 127 16.51 19.02 5.53
CA LYS A 127 17.29 19.79 6.50
C LYS A 127 17.22 19.12 7.87
N THR A 128 18.16 19.47 8.73
CA THR A 128 18.13 19.04 10.14
C THR A 128 16.84 19.51 10.79
N SER A 129 16.18 18.59 11.52
CA SER A 129 14.91 18.82 12.21
C SER A 129 13.68 19.02 11.31
N ASP A 130 13.78 18.78 10.01
CA ASP A 130 12.60 18.71 9.15
C ASP A 130 11.65 17.58 9.61
N SER A 131 10.36 17.81 9.46
CA SER A 131 9.34 16.78 9.63
C SER A 131 8.56 16.52 8.34
N CYS A 132 8.13 15.28 8.12
CA CYS A 132 7.30 14.92 6.97
C CYS A 132 6.07 15.84 6.79
N PRO A 133 5.29 16.18 7.83
CA PRO A 133 4.15 17.07 7.68
C PRO A 133 4.53 18.47 7.18
N GLU A 134 5.61 19.07 7.68
CA GLU A 134 6.06 20.39 7.24
C GLU A 134 6.55 20.36 5.80
N VAL A 135 7.42 19.40 5.47
CA VAL A 135 7.90 19.20 4.09
C VAL A 135 6.74 18.95 3.13
N ALA A 136 5.72 18.19 3.55
CA ALA A 136 4.53 17.92 2.77
C ALA A 136 3.72 19.17 2.49
N VAL A 137 3.48 20.01 3.51
CA VAL A 137 2.76 21.28 3.37
C VAL A 137 3.50 22.22 2.41
N ASP A 138 4.81 22.41 2.60
CA ASP A 138 5.63 23.30 1.79
C ASP A 138 5.70 22.87 0.32
N ASN A 139 5.56 21.56 0.07
CA ASN A 139 5.59 21.00 -1.27
C ASN A 139 4.21 20.68 -1.85
N GLN A 140 3.13 20.98 -1.12
CA GLN A 140 1.74 20.73 -1.51
C GLN A 140 1.48 19.26 -1.89
N VAL A 141 2.03 18.33 -1.09
CA VAL A 141 1.84 16.89 -1.24
C VAL A 141 1.29 16.27 0.04
N SER A 142 0.77 15.04 -0.03
CA SER A 142 0.45 14.28 1.17
C SER A 142 1.74 13.79 1.82
N TRP A 143 1.85 13.88 3.15
CA TRP A 143 2.98 13.28 3.87
C TRP A 143 3.04 11.75 3.70
N GLN A 144 1.90 11.10 3.48
CA GLN A 144 1.86 9.67 3.14
C GLN A 144 2.50 9.39 1.78
N ASN A 145 2.38 10.32 0.83
CA ASN A 145 3.05 10.21 -0.45
C ASN A 145 4.57 10.36 -0.29
N ILE A 146 5.04 11.23 0.61
CA ILE A 146 6.47 11.32 0.92
C ILE A 146 6.99 9.97 1.42
N VAL A 147 6.28 9.33 2.35
CA VAL A 147 6.63 7.98 2.84
C VAL A 147 6.63 6.96 1.70
N GLN A 148 5.60 6.97 0.86
CA GLN A 148 5.45 5.97 -0.21
C GLN A 148 6.50 6.12 -1.32
N TRP A 149 6.90 7.34 -1.67
CA TRP A 149 7.79 7.62 -2.80
C TRP A 149 9.28 7.51 -2.46
N ASN A 150 9.60 7.48 -1.18
CA ASN A 150 10.98 7.54 -0.68
C ASN A 150 11.29 6.27 0.14
N GLY A 151 12.00 5.34 -0.48
CA GLY A 151 12.47 4.13 0.17
C GLY A 151 13.27 4.45 1.43
N MET A 152 13.29 3.51 2.37
CA MET A 152 13.91 3.63 3.69
C MET A 152 13.29 4.67 4.64
N ILE A 153 12.33 5.49 4.21
CA ILE A 153 11.49 6.27 5.14
C ILE A 153 10.51 5.32 5.82
N ASP A 154 10.50 5.33 7.16
CA ASP A 154 9.61 4.48 7.92
C ASP A 154 8.14 4.93 7.80
N PRO A 155 7.16 4.06 8.11
CA PRO A 155 5.73 4.40 7.99
C PRO A 155 5.26 5.60 8.82
N TYR A 156 6.01 5.98 9.86
CA TYR A 156 5.76 7.15 10.70
C TYR A 156 6.60 8.37 10.28
N CYS A 157 7.46 8.22 9.28
CA CYS A 157 8.42 9.22 8.82
C CYS A 157 9.27 9.80 9.97
N SER A 158 9.61 8.96 10.94
CA SER A 158 10.38 9.38 12.12
C SER A 158 11.87 9.51 11.83
N ASN A 159 12.33 8.98 10.70
CA ASN A 159 13.73 8.92 10.31
C ASN A 159 14.09 9.84 9.12
N ILE A 160 13.24 10.83 8.78
CA ILE A 160 13.45 11.70 7.61
C ILE A 160 14.80 12.42 7.65
N ASP A 161 15.21 12.92 8.81
CA ASP A 161 16.49 13.60 9.03
C ASP A 161 17.55 12.71 9.70
N GLN A 162 17.32 11.39 9.80
CA GLN A 162 18.28 10.42 10.36
C GLN A 162 19.62 10.41 9.62
N THR A 163 20.73 10.42 10.36
CA THR A 163 22.08 10.34 9.80
C THR A 163 22.72 8.97 9.96
N GLU A 164 22.21 8.10 10.84
CA GLU A 164 22.78 6.79 11.13
C GLU A 164 21.68 5.73 11.33
N PRO A 165 21.61 4.68 10.48
CA PRO A 165 22.28 4.56 9.17
C PRO A 165 21.90 5.69 8.19
N ASN A 166 22.84 6.06 7.31
CA ASN A 166 22.67 7.12 6.34
C ASN A 166 22.07 6.62 5.02
N PHE A 167 20.82 7.03 4.73
CA PHE A 167 20.11 6.72 3.48
C PHE A 167 20.07 7.89 2.49
N GLY A 168 20.80 8.97 2.79
CA GLY A 168 20.76 10.24 2.07
C GLY A 168 19.60 11.16 2.48
N LYS A 169 19.59 12.37 1.91
CA LYS A 169 18.67 13.48 2.24
C LYS A 169 17.84 13.98 1.07
N THR A 170 18.01 13.41 -0.12
CA THR A 170 17.30 13.83 -1.32
C THR A 170 16.00 13.02 -1.47
N LEU A 171 14.86 13.68 -1.28
CA LEU A 171 13.53 13.10 -1.38
C LEU A 171 12.85 13.44 -2.70
N SER A 172 12.07 12.50 -3.22
CA SER A 172 11.02 12.76 -4.20
C SER A 172 9.82 13.41 -3.51
N VAL A 173 9.45 14.62 -3.92
CA VAL A 173 8.22 15.34 -3.50
C VAL A 173 7.23 15.49 -4.66
N SER A 174 7.31 14.55 -5.59
CA SER A 174 6.38 14.35 -6.70
C SER A 174 6.37 12.86 -7.05
N PRO A 175 5.30 12.35 -7.71
CA PRO A 175 5.20 10.94 -8.03
C PRO A 175 6.39 10.42 -8.85
N PRO A 176 7.15 9.42 -8.36
CA PRO A 176 8.15 8.71 -9.16
C PRO A 176 7.48 8.01 -10.35
N GLY A 177 8.04 8.18 -11.54
CA GLY A 177 7.41 7.75 -12.80
C GLY A 177 6.47 8.79 -13.43
N GLY A 178 6.30 9.95 -12.79
CA GLY A 178 5.45 11.03 -13.27
C GLY A 178 4.00 10.92 -12.77
N LYS A 179 3.18 11.92 -13.10
CA LYS A 179 1.75 11.88 -12.77
C LYS A 179 1.13 10.65 -13.43
N PHE A 180 0.39 9.88 -12.65
CA PHE A 180 -0.48 8.85 -13.20
C PHE A 180 -1.49 9.52 -14.14
N THR A 181 -1.19 9.50 -15.43
CA THR A 181 -2.20 9.69 -16.45
C THR A 181 -2.90 8.35 -16.54
N LYS A 182 -4.24 8.33 -16.38
CA LYS A 182 -5.02 7.16 -16.80
C LYS A 182 -4.50 6.80 -18.19
N PRO A 183 -3.86 5.63 -18.37
CA PRO A 183 -3.35 5.28 -19.68
C PRO A 183 -4.53 5.45 -20.66
N PRO A 184 -4.34 6.03 -21.87
CA PRO A 184 -5.29 5.73 -22.94
C PRO A 184 -5.42 4.20 -22.93
N ALA A 185 -6.64 3.68 -23.00
CA ALA A 185 -6.94 2.24 -22.90
C ALA A 185 -6.18 1.44 -23.96
N ASN A 186 -4.90 1.21 -23.73
CA ASN A 186 -3.93 0.77 -24.70
C ASN A 186 -2.81 0.02 -23.95
N ALA A 187 -3.16 -1.20 -23.54
CA ALA A 187 -2.35 -2.41 -23.66
C ALA A 187 -0.88 -2.39 -23.16
N THR A 188 -0.57 -1.63 -22.11
CA THR A 188 0.70 -1.81 -21.35
C THR A 188 0.48 -1.96 -19.85
N ASP A 189 -0.71 -2.36 -19.44
CA ASP A 189 -0.84 -3.14 -18.22
C ASP A 189 -0.03 -4.42 -18.43
N GLY A 190 1.10 -4.56 -17.72
CA GLY A 190 1.75 -5.86 -17.63
C GLY A 190 0.66 -6.85 -17.23
N SER A 191 0.37 -7.81 -18.10
CA SER A 191 -0.66 -8.85 -17.99
C SER A 191 -0.41 -9.83 -16.84
N THR A 192 -0.13 -9.30 -15.66
CA THR A 192 0.08 -10.00 -14.39
C THR A 192 -0.61 -9.24 -13.25
N GLY A 193 -1.74 -8.59 -13.53
CA GLY A 193 -2.76 -8.39 -12.49
C GLY A 193 -3.37 -9.76 -12.19
N GLY A 194 -3.35 -10.18 -10.92
CA GLY A 194 -4.13 -11.35 -10.49
C GLY A 194 -5.60 -11.22 -10.91
N GLN A 195 -6.30 -12.37 -10.95
CA GLN A 195 -7.59 -12.59 -11.62
C GLN A 195 -8.45 -11.34 -11.83
N GLY A 196 -8.49 -10.83 -13.08
CA GLY A 196 -9.41 -9.75 -13.47
C GLY A 196 -8.81 -8.54 -14.18
N GLY A 197 -7.79 -8.68 -15.03
CA GLY A 197 -7.59 -7.83 -16.23
C GLY A 197 -6.88 -6.49 -16.04
N SER A 198 -7.61 -5.43 -15.67
CA SER A 198 -7.16 -4.05 -15.97
C SER A 198 -6.82 -3.20 -14.74
N GLY A 199 -6.82 -3.79 -13.54
CA GLY A 199 -6.54 -3.09 -12.27
C GLY A 199 -7.63 -2.13 -11.79
N ASP A 200 -8.74 -2.02 -12.54
CA ASP A 200 -9.95 -1.26 -12.21
C ASP A 200 -11.13 -2.16 -11.80
N GLY A 201 -10.89 -3.47 -11.72
CA GLY A 201 -11.89 -4.48 -11.37
C GLY A 201 -12.58 -5.14 -12.56
N TYR A 202 -12.32 -4.72 -13.81
CA TYR A 202 -12.87 -5.35 -15.02
C TYR A 202 -11.91 -6.37 -15.63
N SER A 203 -12.44 -7.49 -16.10
CA SER A 203 -11.66 -8.50 -16.81
C SER A 203 -11.70 -8.28 -18.32
N ASP A 204 -10.55 -8.41 -18.99
CA ASP A 204 -10.48 -8.43 -20.47
C ASP A 204 -10.98 -9.73 -21.10
N ASN A 205 -11.21 -10.76 -20.28
CA ASN A 205 -11.66 -12.07 -20.74
C ASN A 205 -13.11 -12.32 -20.32
N THR A 206 -13.81 -13.17 -21.06
CA THR A 206 -15.10 -13.73 -20.65
C THR A 206 -14.92 -15.15 -20.12
N ALA A 207 -15.48 -15.42 -18.95
CA ALA A 207 -15.63 -16.75 -18.39
C ALA A 207 -17.06 -17.25 -18.58
N VAL A 208 -17.21 -18.57 -18.49
CA VAL A 208 -18.52 -19.21 -18.36
C VAL A 208 -18.78 -19.48 -16.89
N VAL A 209 -20.05 -19.47 -16.49
CA VAL A 209 -20.45 -19.88 -15.15
C VAL A 209 -19.94 -21.32 -14.92
N PRO A 210 -19.25 -21.62 -13.80
CA PRO A 210 -18.71 -22.95 -13.53
C PRO A 210 -19.79 -24.03 -13.67
N THR A 211 -19.42 -25.20 -14.22
CA THR A 211 -20.34 -26.33 -14.39
C THR A 211 -20.91 -26.76 -13.04
N GLY A 212 -22.24 -26.70 -12.89
CA GLY A 212 -22.94 -26.97 -11.62
C GLY A 212 -23.03 -25.76 -10.67
N GLY A 213 -22.55 -24.59 -11.08
CA GLY A 213 -22.67 -23.33 -10.35
C GLY A 213 -24.08 -22.75 -10.44
N ASN A 214 -24.63 -22.36 -9.28
CA ASN A 214 -25.93 -21.70 -9.20
C ASN A 214 -25.72 -20.18 -9.21
N LEU A 215 -25.83 -19.55 -10.38
CA LEU A 215 -25.67 -18.11 -10.51
C LEU A 215 -26.68 -17.37 -9.61
N ALA A 216 -26.20 -16.45 -8.78
CA ALA A 216 -27.04 -15.64 -7.92
C ALA A 216 -27.98 -14.75 -8.75
N THR A 217 -29.16 -14.47 -8.19
CA THR A 217 -30.20 -13.74 -8.92
C THR A 217 -29.71 -12.33 -9.29
N GLY A 218 -29.75 -12.01 -10.58
CA GLY A 218 -29.34 -10.70 -11.10
C GLY A 218 -27.84 -10.54 -11.28
N SER A 219 -27.01 -11.51 -10.88
CA SER A 219 -25.58 -11.48 -11.19
C SER A 219 -25.33 -11.48 -12.70
N THR A 220 -24.42 -10.63 -13.15
CA THR A 220 -24.10 -10.53 -14.58
C THR A 220 -23.49 -11.84 -15.10
N THR A 221 -23.89 -12.23 -16.31
CA THR A 221 -23.26 -13.32 -17.06
C THR A 221 -22.08 -12.83 -17.93
N ARG A 222 -21.98 -11.51 -18.13
CA ARG A 222 -20.79 -10.87 -18.74
C ARG A 222 -19.72 -10.70 -17.67
N CYS A 223 -19.08 -11.80 -17.35
CA CYS A 223 -18.08 -11.87 -16.30
C CYS A 223 -16.84 -12.60 -16.79
N GLY A 224 -15.66 -12.10 -16.45
CA GLY A 224 -14.39 -12.79 -16.68
C GLY A 224 -13.94 -13.69 -15.55
N VAL A 225 -14.47 -13.51 -14.34
CA VAL A 225 -14.16 -14.36 -13.19
C VAL A 225 -15.38 -14.52 -12.30
N PHE A 226 -15.87 -15.75 -12.20
CA PHE A 226 -16.94 -16.12 -11.27
C PHE A 226 -16.37 -16.65 -9.96
N TYR A 227 -17.11 -16.42 -8.87
CA TYR A 227 -16.78 -16.92 -7.54
C TYR A 227 -18.00 -17.57 -6.89
N THR A 228 -17.83 -18.80 -6.38
CA THR A 228 -18.86 -19.49 -5.62
C THR A 228 -18.62 -19.29 -4.14
N ALA A 229 -19.56 -18.63 -3.47
CA ALA A 229 -19.46 -18.32 -2.04
C ALA A 229 -19.41 -19.60 -1.20
N GLN A 230 -18.52 -19.64 -0.23
CA GLN A 230 -18.35 -20.68 0.78
C GLN A 230 -19.05 -20.29 2.09
N ASN A 231 -19.22 -21.28 2.97
CA ASN A 231 -19.81 -21.04 4.27
C ASN A 231 -18.86 -20.22 5.15
N GLY A 232 -19.34 -19.09 5.69
CA GLY A 232 -18.56 -18.16 6.49
C GLY A 232 -17.90 -17.02 5.71
N ASP A 233 -18.08 -16.97 4.38
CA ASP A 233 -17.63 -15.83 3.59
C ASP A 233 -18.38 -14.55 3.98
N ILE A 234 -17.65 -13.44 3.91
CA ILE A 234 -18.23 -12.09 3.94
C ILE A 234 -17.76 -11.36 2.68
N CYS A 235 -18.58 -10.43 2.17
CA CYS A 235 -18.25 -9.76 0.91
C CYS A 235 -16.89 -9.10 0.95
N GLU A 236 -16.46 -8.59 2.09
CA GLU A 236 -15.19 -7.89 2.17
C GLU A 236 -13.99 -8.80 1.99
N THR A 237 -14.04 -10.05 2.48
CA THR A 237 -12.96 -11.01 2.22
C THR A 237 -12.97 -11.50 0.77
N VAL A 238 -14.16 -11.64 0.17
CA VAL A 238 -14.32 -12.00 -1.25
C VAL A 238 -13.73 -10.91 -2.15
N MET A 239 -14.13 -9.65 -1.94
CA MET A 239 -13.68 -8.51 -2.73
C MET A 239 -12.19 -8.23 -2.55
N LEU A 240 -11.66 -8.35 -1.33
CA LEU A 240 -10.22 -8.20 -1.08
C LEU A 240 -9.40 -9.29 -1.77
N SER A 241 -9.87 -10.54 -1.75
CA SER A 241 -9.18 -11.66 -2.41
C SER A 241 -9.22 -11.54 -3.92
N ALA A 242 -10.29 -10.98 -4.47
CA ALA A 242 -10.47 -10.73 -5.90
C ALA A 242 -9.85 -9.40 -6.37
N ASN A 243 -9.51 -8.49 -5.46
CA ASN A 243 -9.15 -7.12 -5.80
C ASN A 243 -10.24 -6.40 -6.62
N THR A 244 -11.52 -6.58 -6.25
CA THR A 244 -12.68 -5.95 -6.90
C THR A 244 -13.15 -4.73 -6.09
N PRO A 245 -13.36 -3.55 -6.71
CA PRO A 245 -14.00 -2.41 -6.05
C PRO A 245 -15.39 -2.77 -5.50
N ALA A 246 -15.69 -2.30 -4.29
CA ALA A 246 -16.89 -2.73 -3.59
C ALA A 246 -18.20 -2.29 -4.25
N ASP A 247 -18.21 -1.08 -4.81
CA ASP A 247 -19.30 -0.53 -5.61
C ASP A 247 -19.51 -1.34 -6.90
N LEU A 248 -18.42 -1.71 -7.59
CA LEU A 248 -18.48 -2.55 -8.78
C LEU A 248 -19.06 -3.93 -8.45
N PHE A 249 -18.57 -4.57 -7.38
CA PHE A 249 -19.00 -5.92 -6.99
C PHE A 249 -20.51 -5.99 -6.70
N VAL A 250 -21.06 -5.05 -5.93
CA VAL A 250 -22.51 -5.04 -5.66
C VAL A 250 -23.34 -4.59 -6.86
N ALA A 251 -22.80 -3.72 -7.72
CA ALA A 251 -23.49 -3.30 -8.94
C ALA A 251 -23.69 -4.45 -9.92
N VAL A 252 -22.70 -5.34 -10.06
CA VAL A 252 -22.78 -6.50 -10.96
C VAL A 252 -23.38 -7.75 -10.31
N ASN A 253 -23.71 -7.67 -9.01
CA ASN A 253 -24.41 -8.70 -8.25
C ASN A 253 -25.55 -8.08 -7.40
N PRO A 254 -26.64 -7.60 -8.03
CA PRO A 254 -27.66 -6.80 -7.35
C PRO A 254 -28.39 -7.49 -6.20
N SER A 255 -28.42 -8.83 -6.15
CA SER A 255 -28.97 -9.56 -5.00
C SER A 255 -28.27 -9.24 -3.67
N LEU A 256 -27.04 -8.72 -3.74
CA LEU A 256 -26.25 -8.33 -2.57
C LEU A 256 -26.67 -6.97 -1.99
N GLY A 257 -27.52 -6.19 -2.69
CA GLY A 257 -28.00 -4.90 -2.22
C GLY A 257 -26.90 -3.84 -2.17
N THR A 258 -26.82 -3.09 -1.07
CA THR A 258 -25.75 -2.10 -0.88
C THR A 258 -24.46 -2.74 -0.35
N VAL A 259 -23.33 -2.04 -0.43
CA VAL A 259 -22.04 -2.52 0.12
C VAL A 259 -22.17 -2.88 1.61
N GLN A 260 -22.96 -2.14 2.37
CA GLN A 260 -23.19 -2.36 3.80
C GLN A 260 -24.04 -3.62 4.07
N GLU A 261 -24.95 -3.97 3.15
CA GLU A 261 -25.82 -5.14 3.28
C GLU A 261 -25.19 -6.42 2.70
N CYS A 262 -24.21 -6.26 1.82
CA CYS A 262 -23.63 -7.32 0.99
C CYS A 262 -23.35 -8.60 1.77
N SER A 263 -22.60 -8.52 2.88
CA SER A 263 -22.20 -9.69 3.66
C SER A 263 -23.37 -10.42 4.31
N SER A 264 -24.47 -9.73 4.60
CA SER A 264 -25.70 -10.36 5.12
C SER A 264 -26.54 -11.03 4.03
N LYS A 265 -26.33 -10.67 2.77
CA LYS A 265 -27.06 -11.17 1.60
C LYS A 265 -26.23 -12.15 0.76
N LEU A 266 -24.96 -12.35 1.11
CA LEU A 266 -24.09 -13.35 0.49
C LEU A 266 -24.50 -14.75 0.92
N VAL A 267 -24.98 -15.55 -0.04
CA VAL A 267 -25.45 -16.92 0.20
C VAL A 267 -24.42 -17.93 -0.26
N ALA A 268 -23.98 -18.79 0.66
CA ALA A 268 -23.08 -19.91 0.36
C ALA A 268 -23.68 -20.87 -0.68
N GLY A 269 -22.86 -21.33 -1.61
CA GLY A 269 -23.24 -22.19 -2.72
C GLY A 269 -23.79 -21.46 -3.94
N LEU A 270 -24.06 -20.14 -3.85
CA LEU A 270 -24.35 -19.32 -5.02
C LEU A 270 -23.07 -18.77 -5.65
N THR A 271 -23.11 -18.59 -6.96
CA THR A 271 -22.04 -18.04 -7.78
C THR A 271 -22.30 -16.57 -8.11
N TYR A 272 -21.30 -15.72 -7.91
CA TYR A 272 -21.31 -14.28 -8.14
C TYR A 272 -20.23 -13.90 -9.17
N CYS A 273 -20.39 -12.75 -9.81
CA CYS A 273 -19.37 -12.20 -10.70
C CYS A 273 -18.37 -11.35 -9.90
N ASN A 274 -17.09 -11.71 -9.91
CA ASN A 274 -16.05 -10.89 -9.29
C ASN A 274 -15.51 -9.83 -10.24
N HIS A 275 -15.38 -10.15 -11.53
CA HIS A 275 -14.81 -9.24 -12.52
C HIS A 275 -15.69 -9.18 -13.77
N PRO A 276 -16.54 -8.15 -13.93
CA PRO A 276 -17.31 -7.99 -15.16
C PRO A 276 -16.39 -7.79 -16.37
N ASN A 277 -16.86 -8.22 -17.55
CA ASN A 277 -16.19 -8.01 -18.85
C ASN A 277 -16.94 -7.00 -19.70
#